data_AF-A0A8T5RA69-F1
#
_entry.id   AF-A0A8T5RA69-F1
#
_cell.length_a   1.000
_cell.length_b   1.000
_cell.length_c   1.000
_cell.angle_alpha   90.00
_cell.angle_beta   90.00
_cell.angle_gamma   90.00
#
_symmetry.space_group_name_H-M   'P 1'
#
loop_
_entity.id
_entity.type
_entity.pdbx_description
1 polymer ?
#
loop_
_entity_poly.entity_id
_entity_poly.type
_entity_poly.pdbx_seq_one_letter_code
_entity_poly.pdbx_strand_id
1 'polypeptide(L)'
;MSEDSMKNGKNPPSNVENTESKDVSLSVDKAEEEEQEVKLLEGEEQKVLEYHDLDDLLAKYNKLKESNQKDKETLVKYQKESESWKNKHMRLQAEFENAQKRWNKNRQNLRAEYTGRTLKSFLPLYDSFKKAFDNDDDDENKAILKQFYDQFISILKFHNAEPINVKINDSFDYSYHEALSSIEKDDLPNNSIIEIIQDGWKMNKDVIRYSKVIISREPKPPEPEPELEPEADQEKKITQETKESEDAKKESEEGLLNETEDADRKIAETEKKNK
;
A
#
# COMPACT_ATOMS: atom_id res chain seq x y z
N MET A 1 36.78 13.07 29.74
CA MET A 1 38.00 12.83 30.53
C MET A 1 39.12 12.64 29.53
N SER A 2 39.96 13.65 29.45
CA SER A 2 41.07 13.82 28.52
C SER A 2 42.33 13.79 29.37
N GLU A 3 43.36 13.08 28.90
CA GLU A 3 44.78 13.05 29.32
C GLU A 3 45.33 11.73 28.73
N ASP A 4 46.49 11.59 28.11
CA ASP A 4 47.72 12.38 28.24
C ASP A 4 48.72 12.09 27.09
N SER A 5 49.58 13.07 26.80
CA SER A 5 50.98 13.00 26.28
C SER A 5 51.30 12.35 24.92
N MET A 6 52.26 12.78 24.07
CA MET A 6 53.19 13.92 24.03
C MET A 6 53.83 14.04 22.62
N LYS A 7 53.95 15.27 22.12
CA LYS A 7 55.08 15.92 21.39
C LYS A 7 56.02 15.09 20.49
N ASN A 8 56.16 15.50 19.22
CA ASN A 8 57.28 16.37 18.76
C ASN A 8 57.29 16.56 17.23
N GLY A 9 57.21 17.81 16.80
CA GLY A 9 57.60 18.24 15.45
C GLY A 9 59.10 18.51 15.37
N LYS A 10 59.73 18.11 14.27
CA LYS A 10 61.09 18.49 13.89
C LYS A 10 61.15 18.70 12.37
N ASN A 11 61.20 19.96 11.95
CA ASN A 11 61.82 20.38 10.69
C ASN A 11 63.34 20.42 10.87
N PRO A 12 64.12 20.21 9.80
CA PRO A 12 65.35 20.99 9.62
C PRO A 12 65.62 21.32 8.12
N PRO A 13 66.65 22.12 7.78
CA PRO A 13 66.77 23.54 8.17
C PRO A 13 67.15 24.43 6.97
N SER A 14 66.86 25.73 7.09
CA SER A 14 67.38 26.80 6.25
C SER A 14 68.70 27.33 6.81
N ASN A 15 69.71 27.37 5.94
CA ASN A 15 70.72 28.40 5.71
C ASN A 15 71.34 29.16 6.91
N VAL A 16 72.68 29.13 7.03
CA VAL A 16 73.47 30.18 7.67
C VAL A 16 74.79 30.36 6.90
N GLU A 17 74.99 31.56 6.36
CA GLU A 17 76.24 32.13 5.87
C GLU A 17 77.12 32.67 7.02
N ASN A 18 78.41 32.82 6.72
CA ASN A 18 79.37 33.80 7.26
C ASN A 18 79.87 33.60 8.71
N THR A 19 81.10 33.91 9.12
CA THR A 19 82.30 34.52 8.52
C THR A 19 83.48 34.41 9.52
N GLU A 20 84.68 34.77 9.06
CA GLU A 20 85.85 35.29 9.80
C GLU A 20 86.87 34.25 10.34
N SER A 21 88.04 34.08 9.69
CA SER A 21 89.27 34.95 9.65
C SER A 21 90.16 34.72 10.88
N LYS A 22 91.37 34.15 10.78
CA LYS A 22 92.72 34.73 10.55
C LYS A 22 93.69 33.80 11.34
N ASP A 23 94.93 33.45 10.98
CA ASP A 23 96.12 34.22 10.59
C ASP A 23 97.15 33.23 9.96
N VAL A 24 97.74 33.53 8.78
CA VAL A 24 99.06 34.16 8.51
C VAL A 24 100.29 33.24 8.68
N SER A 25 100.92 32.89 7.54
CA SER A 25 102.32 33.24 7.18
C SER A 25 102.69 32.61 5.82
N LEU A 26 102.83 33.42 4.75
CA LEU A 26 104.11 33.79 4.08
C LEU A 26 104.90 32.58 3.52
N SER A 27 105.34 32.48 2.26
CA SER A 27 105.34 33.30 1.03
C SER A 27 106.33 32.62 0.05
N VAL A 28 106.24 32.92 -1.26
CA VAL A 28 107.29 32.72 -2.32
C VAL A 28 107.28 31.27 -2.86
N ASP A 29 106.95 30.92 -4.11
CA ASP A 29 107.39 31.44 -5.42
C ASP A 29 106.36 31.17 -6.54
N LYS A 30 106.16 32.18 -7.39
CA LYS A 30 105.11 32.32 -8.42
C LYS A 30 105.66 32.10 -9.84
N ALA A 31 106.44 31.02 -10.05
CA ALA A 31 107.13 30.79 -11.32
C ALA A 31 107.02 29.35 -11.88
N GLU A 32 106.28 28.46 -11.21
CA GLU A 32 106.02 27.08 -11.69
C GLU A 32 104.58 26.87 -12.18
N GLU A 33 103.70 27.87 -12.02
CA GLU A 33 102.28 27.78 -12.44
C GLU A 33 102.08 27.92 -13.96
N GLU A 34 102.95 28.65 -14.68
CA GLU A 34 102.75 28.91 -16.12
C GLU A 34 103.13 27.71 -17.03
N GLU A 35 104.03 26.81 -16.61
CA GLU A 35 104.34 25.59 -17.39
C GLU A 35 103.33 24.45 -17.17
N GLN A 36 102.55 24.49 -16.09
CA GLN A 36 101.44 23.57 -15.87
C GLN A 36 100.15 24.05 -16.56
N GLU A 37 99.98 25.37 -16.74
CA GLU A 37 98.84 25.95 -17.44
C GLU A 37 98.87 25.69 -18.95
N VAL A 38 100.05 25.66 -19.59
CA VAL A 38 100.18 25.32 -21.02
C VAL A 38 100.02 23.82 -21.31
N LYS A 39 100.25 22.94 -20.32
CA LYS A 39 100.02 21.49 -20.45
C LYS A 39 98.57 21.07 -20.14
N LEU A 40 97.79 21.91 -19.48
CA LEU A 40 96.37 21.68 -19.24
C LEU A 40 95.48 22.17 -20.41
N LEU A 41 95.98 23.07 -21.25
CA LEU A 41 95.23 23.65 -22.38
C LEU A 41 95.19 22.78 -23.65
N GLU A 42 95.98 21.70 -23.73
CA GLU A 42 95.86 20.68 -24.80
C GLU A 42 94.89 19.52 -24.42
N GLY A 43 94.31 19.56 -23.21
CA GLY A 43 93.42 18.51 -22.70
C GLY A 43 91.92 18.80 -22.80
N GLU A 44 91.51 19.99 -23.22
CA GLU A 44 90.09 20.41 -23.20
C GLU A 44 89.38 20.45 -24.57
N GLU A 45 90.03 20.04 -25.66
CA GLU A 45 89.39 19.94 -26.97
C GLU A 45 89.13 18.49 -27.39
N GLN A 46 88.11 17.86 -26.77
CA GLN A 46 87.19 16.95 -27.44
C GLN A 46 86.14 16.41 -26.46
N LYS A 47 85.19 17.26 -26.08
CA LYS A 47 83.86 16.76 -25.76
C LYS A 47 83.19 16.44 -27.09
N VAL A 48 83.42 15.23 -27.59
CA VAL A 48 82.68 14.70 -28.75
C VAL A 48 81.20 14.73 -28.37
N LEU A 49 80.47 15.71 -28.89
CA LEU A 49 79.02 15.68 -28.92
C LEU A 49 78.67 14.46 -29.77
N GLU A 50 78.28 13.38 -29.10
CA GLU A 50 77.80 12.16 -29.74
C GLU A 50 76.52 12.52 -30.49
N TYR A 51 76.65 12.84 -31.78
CA TYR A 51 75.52 13.01 -32.67
C TYR A 51 74.87 11.64 -32.83
N HIS A 52 73.83 11.37 -32.04
CA HIS A 52 72.89 10.31 -32.39
C HIS A 52 72.33 10.62 -33.77
N ASP A 53 72.30 9.61 -34.64
CA ASP A 53 71.73 9.72 -35.97
C ASP A 53 70.29 10.26 -35.85
N LEU A 54 70.00 11.35 -36.56
CA LEU A 54 68.75 12.09 -36.42
C LEU A 54 67.55 11.18 -36.72
N ASP A 55 67.74 10.22 -37.62
CA ASP A 55 66.76 9.20 -37.98
C ASP A 55 66.48 8.20 -36.85
N ASP A 56 67.48 7.79 -36.06
CA ASP A 56 67.29 6.89 -34.91
C ASP A 56 66.59 7.61 -33.75
N LEU A 57 66.89 8.89 -33.53
CA LEU A 57 66.21 9.71 -32.54
C LEU A 57 64.74 9.96 -32.93
N LEU A 58 64.47 10.21 -34.22
CA LEU A 58 63.12 10.37 -34.77
C LEU A 58 62.32 9.06 -34.64
N ALA A 59 62.95 7.91 -34.92
CA ALA A 59 62.33 6.60 -34.77
C ALA A 59 61.95 6.30 -33.31
N LYS A 60 62.85 6.58 -32.36
CA LYS A 60 62.57 6.45 -30.91
C LYS A 60 61.45 7.40 -30.46
N TYR A 61 61.48 8.65 -30.90
CA TYR A 61 60.43 9.64 -30.61
C TYR A 61 59.06 9.19 -31.10
N ASN A 62 58.97 8.72 -32.36
CA ASN A 62 57.71 8.25 -32.93
C ASN A 62 57.19 7.01 -32.21
N LYS A 63 58.05 6.05 -31.87
CA LYS A 63 57.68 4.86 -31.10
C LYS A 63 57.18 5.22 -29.69
N LEU A 64 57.84 6.17 -29.02
CA LEU A 64 57.43 6.66 -27.71
C LEU A 64 56.11 7.44 -27.77
N LYS A 65 55.89 8.20 -28.85
CA LYS A 65 54.64 8.92 -29.11
C LYS A 65 53.46 7.97 -29.34
N GLU A 66 53.67 6.92 -30.14
CA GLU A 66 52.65 5.87 -30.35
C GLU A 66 52.34 5.10 -29.07
N SER A 67 53.34 4.74 -28.28
CA SER A 67 53.13 4.10 -26.97
C SER A 67 52.33 4.99 -26.03
N ASN A 68 52.72 6.27 -25.89
CA ASN A 68 51.98 7.23 -25.07
C ASN A 68 50.54 7.43 -25.55
N GLN A 69 50.29 7.38 -26.86
CA GLN A 69 48.94 7.49 -27.39
C GLN A 69 48.09 6.28 -27.01
N LYS A 70 48.63 5.05 -27.13
CA LYS A 70 47.96 3.82 -26.67
C LYS A 70 47.71 3.83 -25.16
N ASP A 71 48.67 4.31 -24.37
CA ASP A 71 48.53 4.41 -22.91
C ASP A 71 47.44 5.42 -22.53
N LYS A 72 47.33 6.54 -23.25
CA LYS A 72 46.23 7.51 -23.06
C LYS A 72 44.87 6.92 -23.40
N GLU A 73 44.77 6.18 -24.51
CA GLU A 73 43.53 5.53 -24.93
C GLU A 73 43.07 4.46 -23.93
N THR A 74 44.00 3.64 -23.44
CA THR A 74 43.71 2.63 -22.40
C THR A 74 43.34 3.26 -21.06
N LEU A 75 44.01 4.35 -20.66
CA LEU A 75 43.68 5.09 -19.44
C LEU A 75 42.27 5.65 -19.49
N VAL A 76 41.87 6.27 -20.62
CA VAL A 76 40.50 6.78 -20.80
C VAL A 76 39.48 5.65 -20.76
N LYS A 77 39.77 4.50 -21.36
CA LYS A 77 38.89 3.31 -21.30
C LYS A 77 38.69 2.83 -19.86
N TYR A 78 39.78 2.67 -19.09
CA TYR A 78 39.69 2.24 -17.70
C TYR A 78 39.02 3.27 -16.79
N GLN A 79 39.21 4.57 -17.04
CA GLN A 79 38.50 5.62 -16.31
C GLN A 79 36.98 5.54 -16.55
N LYS A 80 36.55 5.39 -17.81
CA LYS A 80 35.13 5.21 -18.15
C LYS A 80 34.53 3.95 -17.54
N GLU A 81 35.28 2.85 -17.56
CA GLU A 81 34.84 1.60 -16.95
C GLU A 81 34.73 1.74 -15.42
N SER A 82 35.72 2.36 -14.77
CA SER A 82 35.71 2.65 -13.34
C SER A 82 34.51 3.53 -12.95
N GLU A 83 34.23 4.58 -13.73
CA GLU A 83 33.08 5.45 -13.50
C GLU A 83 31.74 4.70 -13.69
N SER A 84 31.64 3.86 -14.72
CA SER A 84 30.48 2.99 -14.94
C SER A 84 30.24 2.03 -13.77
N TRP A 85 31.30 1.38 -13.27
CA TRP A 85 31.21 0.50 -12.11
C TRP A 85 30.86 1.26 -10.83
N LYS A 86 31.42 2.45 -10.62
CA LYS A 86 31.08 3.32 -9.49
C LYS A 86 29.61 3.72 -9.51
N ASN A 87 29.08 4.11 -10.67
CA ASN A 87 27.68 4.45 -10.84
C ASN A 87 26.75 3.25 -10.59
N LYS A 88 27.10 2.07 -11.12
CA LYS A 88 26.38 0.81 -10.84
C LYS A 88 26.39 0.48 -9.35
N HIS A 89 27.53 0.63 -8.69
CA HIS A 89 27.68 0.35 -7.26
C HIS A 89 26.85 1.31 -6.42
N MET A 90 26.91 2.62 -6.69
CA MET A 90 26.08 3.63 -6.01
C MET A 90 24.59 3.33 -6.16
N ARG A 91 24.16 2.95 -7.38
CA ARG A 91 22.78 2.55 -7.62
C ARG A 91 22.40 1.29 -6.85
N LEU A 92 23.24 0.26 -6.88
CA LEU A 92 23.00 -0.99 -6.16
C LEU A 92 22.93 -0.75 -4.65
N GLN A 93 23.78 0.12 -4.11
CA GLN A 93 23.73 0.52 -2.71
C GLN A 93 22.40 1.20 -2.38
N ALA A 94 21.94 2.14 -3.21
CA ALA A 94 20.65 2.80 -3.00
C ALA A 94 19.47 1.81 -3.08
N GLU A 95 19.50 0.87 -4.03
CA GLU A 95 18.49 -0.19 -4.16
C GLU A 95 18.49 -1.10 -2.92
N PHE A 96 19.67 -1.45 -2.40
CA PHE A 96 19.82 -2.24 -1.18
C PHE A 96 19.27 -1.51 0.05
N GLU A 97 19.62 -0.25 0.25
CA GLU A 97 19.10 0.57 1.35
C GLU A 97 17.57 0.68 1.31
N ASN A 98 17.00 0.87 0.11
CA ASN A 98 15.55 0.91 -0.09
C ASN A 98 14.91 -0.46 0.20
N ALA A 99 15.51 -1.55 -0.26
CA ALA A 99 15.04 -2.90 0.01
C ALA A 99 15.08 -3.22 1.51
N GLN A 100 16.14 -2.82 2.22
CA GLN A 100 16.29 -3.02 3.65
C GLN A 100 15.24 -2.23 4.44
N LYS A 101 14.99 -0.96 4.08
CA LYS A 101 13.91 -0.16 4.67
C LYS A 101 12.54 -0.82 4.45
N ARG A 102 12.26 -1.28 3.23
CA ARG A 102 11.02 -1.99 2.90
C ARG A 102 10.87 -3.29 3.69
N TRP A 103 11.94 -4.07 3.79
CA TRP A 103 11.94 -5.34 4.53
C TRP A 103 11.69 -5.13 6.03
N ASN A 104 12.34 -4.14 6.63
CA ASN A 104 12.12 -3.79 8.03
C ASN A 104 10.66 -3.37 8.30
N LYS A 105 10.09 -2.52 7.43
CA LYS A 105 8.68 -2.12 7.52
C LYS A 105 7.75 -3.32 7.38
N ASN A 106 7.99 -4.19 6.39
CA ASN A 106 7.17 -5.39 6.21
C ASN A 106 7.26 -6.33 7.42
N ARG A 107 8.45 -6.50 8.00
CA ARG A 107 8.63 -7.32 9.20
C ARG A 107 7.86 -6.77 10.41
N GLN A 108 7.82 -5.44 10.56
CA GLN A 108 7.02 -4.80 11.61
C GLN A 108 5.52 -4.98 11.37
N ASN A 109 5.05 -4.77 10.14
CA ASN A 109 3.65 -4.98 9.77
C ASN A 109 3.23 -6.43 10.00
N LEU A 110 4.06 -7.39 9.58
CA LEU A 110 3.79 -8.81 9.75
C LEU A 110 3.72 -9.21 11.22
N ARG A 111 4.60 -8.66 12.06
CA ARG A 111 4.53 -8.84 13.52
C ARG A 111 3.20 -8.29 14.05
N ALA A 112 2.80 -7.08 13.65
CA ALA A 112 1.55 -6.48 14.08
C ALA A 112 0.34 -7.33 13.63
N GLU A 113 0.31 -7.80 12.38
CA GLU A 113 -0.75 -8.64 11.84
C GLU A 113 -0.89 -9.95 12.63
N TYR A 114 0.21 -10.65 12.88
CA TYR A 114 0.19 -11.89 13.68
C TYR A 114 -0.22 -11.63 15.13
N THR A 115 0.26 -10.55 15.74
CA THR A 115 -0.20 -10.16 17.09
C THR A 115 -1.71 -9.89 17.08
N GLY A 116 -2.23 -9.14 16.10
CA GLY A 116 -3.66 -8.89 15.95
C GLY A 116 -4.48 -10.17 15.79
N ARG A 117 -4.00 -11.12 14.98
CA ARG A 117 -4.64 -12.43 14.81
C ARG A 117 -4.68 -13.22 16.12
N THR A 118 -3.59 -13.21 16.89
CA THR A 118 -3.54 -13.87 18.20
C THR A 118 -4.51 -13.20 19.18
N LEU A 119 -4.50 -11.87 19.28
CA LEU A 119 -5.44 -11.15 20.14
C LEU A 119 -6.90 -11.42 19.75
N LYS A 120 -7.20 -11.53 18.44
CA LYS A 120 -8.53 -11.90 17.95
C LYS A 120 -9.03 -13.22 18.54
N SER A 121 -8.16 -14.21 18.68
CA SER A 121 -8.52 -15.51 19.24
C SER A 121 -8.87 -15.47 20.73
N PHE A 122 -8.42 -14.42 21.45
CA PHE A 122 -8.78 -14.20 22.85
C PHE A 122 -10.04 -13.33 23.03
N LEU A 123 -10.51 -12.61 22.00
CA LEU A 123 -11.72 -11.78 22.11
C LEU A 123 -13.00 -12.55 22.47
N PRO A 124 -13.20 -13.84 22.15
CA PRO A 124 -14.33 -14.59 22.69
C PRO A 124 -14.36 -14.65 24.22
N LEU A 125 -13.20 -14.60 24.89
CA LEU A 125 -13.12 -14.52 26.35
C LEU A 125 -13.66 -13.19 26.87
N TYR A 126 -13.38 -12.07 26.17
CA TYR A 126 -13.98 -10.77 26.46
C TYR A 126 -15.51 -10.83 26.40
N ASP A 127 -16.05 -11.47 25.37
CA ASP A 127 -17.50 -11.59 25.20
C ASP A 127 -18.12 -12.46 26.32
N SER A 128 -17.42 -13.50 26.77
CA SER A 128 -17.82 -14.29 27.94
C SER A 128 -17.82 -13.47 29.23
N PHE A 129 -16.84 -12.58 29.43
CA PHE A 129 -16.84 -11.66 30.56
C PHE A 129 -18.07 -10.74 30.54
N LYS A 130 -18.40 -10.14 29.38
CA LYS A 130 -19.62 -9.32 29.25
C LYS A 130 -20.88 -10.10 29.64
N LYS A 131 -21.06 -11.28 29.06
CA LYS A 131 -22.21 -12.15 29.39
C LYS A 131 -22.28 -12.50 30.87
N ALA A 132 -21.13 -12.74 31.51
CA ALA A 132 -21.09 -13.02 32.93
C ALA A 132 -21.42 -11.79 33.80
N PHE A 133 -21.11 -10.58 33.35
CA PHE A 133 -21.55 -9.35 34.04
C PHE A 133 -23.05 -9.08 33.88
N ASP A 134 -23.64 -9.47 32.75
CA ASP A 134 -25.07 -9.33 32.49
C ASP A 134 -25.92 -10.32 33.31
N ASN A 135 -25.32 -11.39 33.83
CA ASN A 135 -26.01 -12.35 34.70
C ASN A 135 -26.24 -11.77 36.11
N ASP A 136 -27.40 -12.07 36.70
CA ASP A 136 -27.77 -11.72 38.08
C ASP A 136 -27.10 -12.65 39.12
N ASP A 137 -25.77 -12.68 39.14
CA ASP A 137 -25.00 -13.37 40.18
C ASP A 137 -24.66 -12.43 41.35
N ASP A 138 -24.36 -13.02 42.52
CA ASP A 138 -23.97 -12.34 43.77
C ASP A 138 -22.87 -11.27 43.56
N ASP A 139 -22.98 -10.15 44.27
CA ASP A 139 -22.07 -8.98 44.16
C ASP A 139 -20.60 -9.32 44.42
N GLU A 140 -20.32 -10.28 45.30
CA GLU A 140 -18.94 -10.69 45.64
C GLU A 140 -18.25 -11.40 44.46
N ASN A 141 -18.99 -12.24 43.73
CA ASN A 141 -18.48 -12.92 42.53
C ASN A 141 -18.23 -11.93 41.40
N LYS A 142 -19.11 -10.92 41.25
CA LYS A 142 -18.95 -9.83 40.26
C LYS A 142 -17.68 -9.00 40.54
N ALA A 143 -17.36 -8.74 41.81
CA ALA A 143 -16.16 -8.00 42.18
C ALA A 143 -14.86 -8.75 41.79
N ILE A 144 -14.80 -10.06 42.06
CA ILE A 144 -13.66 -10.91 41.68
C ILE A 144 -13.54 -10.97 40.16
N LEU A 145 -14.65 -11.19 39.45
CA LEU A 145 -14.67 -11.24 37.99
C LEU A 145 -14.17 -9.92 37.37
N LYS A 146 -14.58 -8.78 37.95
CA LYS A 146 -14.12 -7.46 37.53
C LYS A 146 -12.60 -7.30 37.62
N GLN A 147 -11.95 -7.87 38.63
CA GLN A 147 -10.50 -7.84 38.74
C GLN A 147 -9.80 -8.56 37.57
N PHE A 148 -10.28 -9.74 37.20
CA PHE A 148 -9.76 -10.48 36.04
C PHE A 148 -10.04 -9.78 34.72
N TYR A 149 -11.23 -9.19 34.59
CA TYR A 149 -11.58 -8.38 33.43
C TYR A 149 -10.64 -7.17 33.28
N ASP A 150 -10.41 -6.40 34.35
CA ASP A 150 -9.53 -5.23 34.33
C ASP A 150 -8.07 -5.62 33.99
N GLN A 151 -7.60 -6.77 34.47
CA GLN A 151 -6.30 -7.34 34.08
C GLN A 151 -6.26 -7.71 32.60
N PHE A 152 -7.30 -8.37 32.09
CA PHE A 152 -7.41 -8.76 30.68
C PHE A 152 -7.41 -7.53 29.75
N ILE A 153 -8.19 -6.50 30.10
CA ILE A 153 -8.20 -5.23 29.37
C ILE A 153 -6.82 -4.53 29.42
N SER A 154 -6.12 -4.60 30.55
CA SER A 154 -4.77 -4.04 30.67
C SER A 154 -3.77 -4.74 29.74
N ILE A 155 -3.88 -6.06 29.58
CA ILE A 155 -3.06 -6.83 28.62
C ILE A 155 -3.38 -6.41 27.17
N LEU A 156 -4.65 -6.24 26.83
CA LEU A 156 -5.04 -5.77 25.49
C LEU A 156 -4.50 -4.35 25.20
N LYS A 157 -4.62 -3.44 26.17
CA LYS A 157 -4.08 -2.08 26.07
C LYS A 157 -2.55 -2.06 25.93
N PHE A 158 -1.83 -2.96 26.60
CA PHE A 158 -0.38 -3.09 26.43
C PHE A 158 0.02 -3.41 24.98
N HIS A 159 -0.81 -4.14 24.25
CA HIS A 159 -0.63 -4.41 22.83
C HIS A 159 -1.25 -3.35 21.91
N ASN A 160 -1.66 -2.20 22.44
CA ASN A 160 -2.37 -1.14 21.74
C ASN A 160 -3.68 -1.61 21.08
N ALA A 161 -4.33 -2.61 21.66
CA ALA A 161 -5.67 -3.05 21.26
C ALA A 161 -6.72 -2.32 22.09
N GLU A 162 -7.64 -1.67 21.41
CA GLU A 162 -8.70 -0.85 21.99
C GLU A 162 -10.06 -1.22 21.40
N PRO A 163 -11.14 -1.12 22.20
CA PRO A 163 -12.48 -1.28 21.68
C PRO A 163 -12.82 -0.14 20.71
N ILE A 164 -13.59 -0.46 19.67
CA ILE A 164 -14.13 0.54 18.75
C ILE A 164 -15.31 1.21 19.46
N ASN A 165 -15.24 2.53 19.61
CA ASN A 165 -16.31 3.29 20.24
C ASN A 165 -17.47 3.42 19.27
N VAL A 166 -18.54 2.67 19.54
CA VAL A 166 -19.78 2.65 18.77
C VAL A 166 -20.91 2.91 19.75
N LYS A 167 -21.83 3.80 19.40
CA LYS A 167 -23.02 4.08 20.20
C LYS A 167 -24.27 3.73 19.42
N ILE A 168 -25.34 3.47 20.18
CA ILE A 168 -26.69 3.40 19.63
C ILE A 168 -27.00 4.76 18.99
N ASN A 169 -27.62 4.72 17.81
CA ASN A 169 -27.94 5.85 16.91
C ASN A 169 -26.74 6.45 16.15
N ASP A 170 -25.52 5.92 16.28
CA ASP A 170 -24.44 6.30 15.38
C ASP A 170 -24.71 5.80 13.94
N SER A 171 -24.16 6.49 12.95
CA SER A 171 -24.22 6.04 11.56
C SER A 171 -23.35 4.81 11.34
N PHE A 172 -23.83 3.89 10.50
CA PHE A 172 -23.06 2.70 10.12
C PHE A 172 -21.83 3.06 9.26
N ASP A 173 -20.64 2.60 9.66
CA ASP A 173 -19.40 2.73 8.89
C ASP A 173 -18.91 1.33 8.46
N TYR A 174 -18.83 1.13 7.14
CA TYR A 174 -18.32 -0.10 6.51
C TYR A 174 -16.88 -0.46 6.91
N SER A 175 -16.10 0.51 7.38
CA SER A 175 -14.71 0.31 7.81
C SER A 175 -14.59 -0.31 9.19
N TYR A 176 -15.64 -0.21 10.03
CA TYR A 176 -15.59 -0.61 11.44
C TYR A 176 -16.72 -1.56 11.85
N HIS A 177 -17.81 -1.59 11.10
CA HIS A 177 -19.04 -2.29 11.49
C HIS A 177 -19.40 -3.40 10.51
N GLU A 178 -19.97 -4.48 11.05
CA GLU A 178 -20.57 -5.59 10.32
C GLU A 178 -22.07 -5.62 10.66
N ALA A 179 -22.93 -5.35 9.68
CA ALA A 179 -24.38 -5.40 9.87
C ALA A 179 -24.87 -6.85 9.83
N LEU A 180 -25.48 -7.33 10.92
CA LEU A 180 -26.06 -8.67 10.99
C LEU A 180 -27.49 -8.73 10.45
N SER A 181 -28.27 -7.70 10.73
CA SER A 181 -29.68 -7.60 10.32
C SER A 181 -30.08 -6.13 10.23
N SER A 182 -31.16 -5.88 9.51
CA SER A 182 -31.81 -4.57 9.44
C SER A 182 -33.23 -4.65 9.98
N ILE A 183 -33.63 -3.70 10.83
CA ILE A 183 -34.98 -3.60 11.37
C ILE A 183 -35.62 -2.32 10.83
N GLU A 184 -36.88 -2.41 10.39
CA GLU A 184 -37.65 -1.25 9.97
C GLU A 184 -38.02 -0.39 11.19
N LYS A 185 -37.59 0.88 11.19
CA LYS A 185 -37.92 1.86 12.23
C LYS A 185 -38.07 3.24 11.62
N ASP A 186 -39.22 3.87 11.85
CA ASP A 186 -39.50 5.24 11.42
C ASP A 186 -38.77 6.30 12.27
N ASP A 187 -38.43 5.95 13.51
CA ASP A 187 -37.84 6.88 14.47
C ASP A 187 -36.34 7.16 14.25
N LEU A 188 -35.68 6.40 13.37
CA LEU A 188 -34.24 6.48 13.15
C LEU A 188 -33.89 6.64 11.66
N PRO A 189 -32.90 7.48 11.31
CA PRO A 189 -32.42 7.61 9.93
C PRO A 189 -31.97 6.25 9.37
N ASN A 190 -32.06 6.06 8.06
CA ASN A 190 -31.57 4.85 7.39
C ASN A 190 -30.09 4.55 7.73
N ASN A 191 -29.75 3.26 7.91
CA ASN A 191 -28.41 2.79 8.30
C ASN A 191 -27.89 3.33 9.64
N SER A 192 -28.78 3.65 10.59
CA SER A 192 -28.39 3.99 11.96
C SER A 192 -28.27 2.72 12.81
N ILE A 193 -27.35 2.70 13.77
CA ILE A 193 -27.12 1.55 14.63
C ILE A 193 -28.20 1.48 15.71
N ILE A 194 -29.04 0.44 15.66
CA ILE A 194 -30.11 0.21 16.65
C ILE A 194 -29.55 -0.49 17.89
N GLU A 195 -28.72 -1.51 17.67
CA GLU A 195 -28.20 -2.37 18.72
C GLU A 195 -26.80 -2.86 18.38
N ILE A 196 -25.96 -2.99 19.41
CA ILE A 196 -24.60 -3.52 19.30
C ILE A 196 -24.60 -4.92 19.93
N ILE A 197 -24.52 -5.94 19.08
CA ILE A 197 -24.52 -7.34 19.50
C ILE A 197 -23.14 -7.78 20.00
N GLN A 198 -22.09 -7.25 19.38
CA GLN A 198 -20.71 -7.60 19.73
C GLN A 198 -19.79 -6.41 19.47
N ASP A 199 -19.01 -6.03 20.48
CA ASP A 199 -18.07 -4.92 20.36
C ASP A 199 -16.95 -5.23 19.37
N GLY A 200 -16.63 -4.25 18.53
CA GLY A 200 -15.47 -4.28 17.67
C GLY A 200 -14.19 -3.91 18.41
N TRP A 201 -13.06 -4.35 17.88
CA TRP A 201 -11.73 -4.10 18.42
C TRP A 201 -10.77 -3.73 17.30
N LYS A 202 -9.95 -2.72 17.56
CA LYS A 202 -8.87 -2.27 16.68
C LYS A 202 -7.54 -2.34 17.40
N MET A 203 -6.45 -2.52 16.67
CA MET A 203 -5.10 -2.44 17.19
C MET A 203 -4.29 -1.48 16.33
N ASN A 204 -3.71 -0.47 16.97
CA ASN A 204 -3.11 0.66 16.28
C ASN A 204 -4.11 1.32 15.30
N LYS A 205 -3.98 1.04 14.00
CA LYS A 205 -4.84 1.55 12.92
C LYS A 205 -5.69 0.46 12.27
N ASP A 206 -5.39 -0.80 12.53
CA ASP A 206 -6.00 -1.93 11.84
C ASP A 206 -7.12 -2.53 12.68
N VAL A 207 -8.24 -2.85 12.04
CA VAL A 207 -9.39 -3.48 12.69
C VAL A 207 -9.13 -4.98 12.82
N ILE A 208 -9.16 -5.49 14.05
CA ILE A 208 -8.99 -6.93 14.33
C ILE A 208 -10.34 -7.65 14.25
N ARG A 209 -11.38 -7.00 14.77
CA ARG A 209 -12.76 -7.49 14.79
C ARG A 209 -13.71 -6.32 14.56
N TYR A 210 -14.61 -6.44 13.58
CA TYR A 210 -15.66 -5.47 13.35
C TYR A 210 -16.72 -5.54 14.45
N SER A 211 -17.34 -4.39 14.76
CA SER A 211 -18.50 -4.37 15.67
C SER A 211 -19.70 -4.97 14.95
N LYS A 212 -20.32 -5.98 15.53
CA LYS A 212 -21.55 -6.55 14.97
C LYS A 212 -22.75 -5.78 15.45
N VAL A 213 -23.50 -5.23 14.51
CA VAL A 213 -24.58 -4.30 14.80
C VAL A 213 -25.85 -4.66 14.03
N ILE A 214 -26.98 -4.24 14.57
CA ILE A 214 -28.27 -4.24 13.88
C ILE A 214 -28.52 -2.80 13.44
N ILE A 215 -28.87 -2.61 12.17
CA ILE A 215 -29.10 -1.28 11.58
C ILE A 215 -30.58 -1.00 11.34
N SER A 216 -30.96 0.26 11.28
CA SER A 216 -32.29 0.68 10.82
C SER A 216 -32.37 0.66 9.29
N ARG A 217 -33.55 0.32 8.80
CA ARG A 217 -33.95 0.49 7.40
C ARG A 217 -35.22 1.32 7.37
N GLU A 218 -35.33 2.22 6.41
CA GLU A 218 -36.62 2.88 6.14
C GLU A 218 -37.64 1.82 5.68
N PRO A 219 -38.85 1.80 6.27
CA PRO A 219 -39.90 0.92 5.78
C PRO A 219 -40.18 1.25 4.33
N LYS A 220 -40.34 0.20 3.51
CA LYS A 220 -40.72 0.37 2.12
C LYS A 220 -42.06 1.12 2.09
N PRO A 221 -42.21 2.20 1.29
CA PRO A 221 -43.51 2.82 1.10
C PRO A 221 -44.53 1.72 0.75
N PRO A 222 -45.77 1.78 1.29
CA PRO A 222 -46.79 0.80 0.95
C PRO A 222 -46.82 0.71 -0.57
N GLU A 223 -46.66 -0.51 -1.09
CA GLU A 223 -46.82 -0.73 -2.53
C GLU A 223 -48.17 -0.13 -2.91
N PRO A 224 -48.25 0.66 -3.99
CA PRO A 224 -49.53 1.21 -4.40
C PRO A 224 -50.50 0.03 -4.50
N GLU A 225 -51.58 0.09 -3.72
CA GLU A 225 -52.70 -0.82 -3.89
C GLU A 225 -52.96 -0.86 -5.40
N PRO A 226 -53.10 -2.06 -6.02
CA PRO A 226 -53.31 -2.14 -7.46
C PRO A 226 -54.43 -1.18 -7.79
N GLU A 227 -54.10 -0.14 -8.56
CA GLU A 227 -55.04 0.90 -8.94
C GLU A 227 -56.26 0.16 -9.49
N LEU A 228 -57.40 0.27 -8.79
CA LEU A 228 -58.66 -0.13 -9.37
C LEU A 228 -58.79 0.71 -10.63
N GLU A 229 -58.57 0.07 -11.78
CA GLU A 229 -58.72 0.70 -13.08
C GLU A 229 -60.05 1.46 -13.10
N PRO A 230 -60.08 2.72 -13.57
CA PRO A 230 -61.29 3.52 -13.55
C PRO A 230 -62.41 2.76 -14.26
N GLU A 231 -63.60 2.71 -13.65
CA GLU A 231 -64.79 1.94 -14.08
C GLU A 231 -65.32 2.26 -15.50
N ALA A 232 -64.62 3.11 -16.27
CA ALA A 232 -64.98 3.47 -17.63
C ALA A 232 -64.87 2.31 -18.64
N ASP A 233 -64.11 1.26 -18.34
CA ASP A 233 -64.04 0.06 -19.19
C ASP A 233 -65.00 -1.08 -18.74
N GLN A 234 -65.67 -0.94 -17.60
CA GLN A 234 -66.74 -1.88 -17.20
C GLN A 234 -68.03 -1.58 -17.96
N GLU A 235 -68.38 -0.32 -18.21
CA GLU A 235 -69.59 0.02 -18.96
C GLU A 235 -69.53 -0.47 -20.42
N LYS A 236 -68.36 -0.46 -21.07
CA LYS A 236 -68.20 -0.97 -22.44
C LYS A 236 -68.25 -2.49 -22.53
N LYS A 237 -67.74 -3.19 -21.51
CA LYS A 237 -67.85 -4.66 -21.41
C LYS A 237 -69.28 -5.10 -21.08
N ILE A 238 -69.96 -4.39 -20.18
CA ILE A 238 -71.37 -4.63 -19.85
C ILE A 238 -72.27 -4.34 -21.06
N THR A 239 -72.00 -3.30 -21.87
CA THR A 239 -72.80 -3.04 -23.10
C THR A 239 -72.53 -4.02 -24.24
N GLN A 240 -71.38 -4.71 -24.26
CA GLN A 240 -71.14 -5.80 -25.21
C GLN A 240 -71.77 -7.12 -24.74
N GLU A 241 -71.63 -7.48 -23.46
CA GLU A 241 -72.26 -8.69 -22.91
C GLU A 241 -73.80 -8.60 -22.82
N THR A 242 -74.37 -7.42 -22.62
CA THR A 242 -75.84 -7.23 -22.66
C THR A 242 -76.41 -7.33 -24.07
N LYS A 243 -75.66 -6.95 -25.11
CA LYS A 243 -76.08 -7.15 -26.51
C LYS A 243 -75.99 -8.63 -26.93
N GLU A 244 -74.93 -9.35 -26.56
CA GLU A 244 -74.82 -10.79 -26.84
C GLU A 244 -75.87 -11.62 -26.06
N SER A 245 -76.24 -11.21 -24.84
CA SER A 245 -77.27 -11.91 -24.04
C SER A 245 -78.71 -11.56 -24.43
N GLU A 246 -78.98 -10.38 -25.01
CA GLU A 246 -80.29 -10.06 -25.60
C GLU A 246 -80.51 -10.77 -26.95
N ASP A 247 -79.49 -10.89 -27.80
CA ASP A 247 -79.59 -11.64 -29.06
C ASP A 247 -79.74 -13.15 -28.80
N ALA A 248 -79.03 -13.71 -27.82
CA ALA A 248 -79.20 -15.12 -27.42
C ALA A 248 -80.57 -15.41 -26.78
N LYS A 249 -81.18 -14.44 -26.08
CA LYS A 249 -82.54 -14.60 -25.54
C LYS A 249 -83.61 -14.58 -26.63
N LYS A 250 -83.46 -13.75 -27.67
CA LYS A 250 -84.37 -13.74 -28.83
C LYS A 250 -84.32 -15.05 -29.62
N GLU A 251 -83.14 -15.62 -29.83
CA GLU A 251 -83.02 -16.93 -30.49
C GLU A 251 -83.64 -18.06 -29.64
N SER A 252 -83.57 -17.97 -28.30
CA SER A 252 -84.18 -18.97 -27.41
C SER A 252 -85.71 -18.87 -27.31
N GLU A 253 -86.29 -17.65 -27.38
CA GLU A 253 -87.75 -17.45 -27.37
C GLU A 253 -88.40 -17.85 -28.71
N GLU A 254 -87.75 -17.59 -29.85
CA GLU A 254 -88.22 -18.10 -31.16
C GLU A 254 -88.10 -19.64 -31.26
N GLY A 255 -87.10 -20.24 -30.61
CA GLY A 255 -86.95 -21.70 -30.52
C GLY A 255 -88.06 -22.38 -29.71
N LEU A 256 -88.46 -21.79 -28.56
CA LEU A 256 -89.50 -22.36 -27.71
C LEU A 256 -90.90 -22.28 -28.34
N LEU A 257 -91.21 -21.23 -29.10
CA LEU A 257 -92.49 -21.09 -29.79
C LEU A 257 -92.66 -22.18 -30.86
N ASN A 258 -91.60 -22.52 -31.61
CA ASN A 258 -91.65 -23.55 -32.64
C ASN A 258 -91.78 -24.99 -32.07
N GLU A 259 -91.18 -25.28 -30.92
CA GLU A 259 -91.34 -26.60 -30.27
C GLU A 259 -92.74 -26.81 -29.68
N THR A 260 -93.40 -25.74 -29.20
CA THR A 260 -94.77 -25.82 -28.68
C THR A 260 -95.81 -26.08 -29.78
N GLU A 261 -95.64 -25.50 -30.98
CA GLU A 261 -96.53 -25.77 -32.12
C GLU A 261 -96.41 -27.22 -32.64
N ASP A 262 -95.21 -27.80 -32.60
CA ASP A 262 -94.99 -29.19 -33.02
C ASP A 262 -95.48 -30.22 -31.98
N ALA A 263 -95.49 -29.87 -30.69
CA ALA A 263 -96.07 -30.69 -29.63
C ALA A 263 -97.60 -30.76 -29.73
N ASP A 264 -98.27 -29.63 -30.00
CA ASP A 264 -99.72 -29.58 -30.14
C ASP A 264 -100.22 -30.32 -31.41
N ARG A 265 -99.44 -30.30 -32.50
CA ARG A 265 -99.74 -31.12 -33.70
C ARG A 265 -99.65 -32.63 -33.44
N LYS A 266 -98.69 -33.09 -32.65
CA LYS A 266 -98.54 -34.52 -32.30
C LYS A 266 -99.61 -35.02 -31.33
N ILE A 267 -100.15 -34.16 -30.47
CA ILE A 267 -101.28 -34.51 -29.59
C ILE A 267 -102.58 -34.60 -30.41
N ALA A 268 -102.80 -33.72 -31.38
CA ALA A 268 -103.97 -33.77 -32.26
C ALA A 268 -104.01 -34.99 -33.21
N GLU A 269 -102.85 -35.53 -33.61
CA GLU A 269 -102.78 -36.76 -34.44
C GLU A 269 -103.00 -38.05 -33.65
N THR A 270 -102.69 -38.07 -32.34
CA THR A 270 -102.90 -39.26 -31.51
C THR A 270 -104.36 -39.40 -31.06
N GLU A 271 -105.10 -38.30 -30.90
CA GLU A 271 -106.53 -38.33 -30.57
C GLU A 271 -107.46 -38.71 -31.75
N LYS A 272 -106.98 -38.65 -33.00
CA LYS A 272 -107.74 -39.14 -34.17
C LYS A 272 -107.56 -40.63 -34.48
N LYS A 273 -106.65 -41.34 -33.79
CA LYS A 273 -106.42 -42.79 -33.99
C LYS A 273 -107.11 -43.69 -32.96
N ASN A 274 -107.79 -43.12 -31.96
CA ASN A 274 -108.53 -43.87 -30.93
C ASN A 274 -110.05 -43.63 -30.98
N LYS A 275 -110.60 -43.41 -32.17
CA LYS A 275 -112.06 -43.39 -32.40
C LYS A 275 -112.43 -44.11 -33.69
#